data_AF-A0A953DVE9-F1
#
_entry.id   AF-A0A953DVE9-F1
#
_cell.length_a   1.000
_cell.length_b   1.000
_cell.length_c   1.000
_cell.angle_alpha   90.00
_cell.angle_beta   90.00
_cell.angle_gamma   90.00
#
_symmetry.space_group_name_H-M   'P 1'
#
loop_
_entity.id
_entity.type
_entity.pdbx_description
1 polymer ?
#
loop_
_entity_poly.entity_id
_entity_poly.type
_entity_poly.pdbx_seq_one_letter_code
_entity_poly.pdbx_strand_id
1 'polypeptide(L)'
;MFGCVVVSGGQRYPGTATATVDSVAVGWPQATTRELMRRHPQIALNALGTVGSRLQEAQSRVRELSTERVEQRIAHALLRLAEQAGRPIAEGVEIEFPLSRQDVAEMTGTTLHTVSRTLSHWESAGIVRSGRQRVVIRNAPALMAVAADGGDQP
;
A
#
# COMPACT_ATOMS: atom_id res chain seq x y z
N MET A 1 -1.88 4.87 -12.32
CA MET A 1 -1.18 4.63 -13.60
C MET A 1 -0.03 3.66 -13.37
N PHE A 2 0.08 2.56 -14.11
CA PHE A 2 1.24 1.63 -14.05
C PHE A 2 1.86 1.52 -15.46
N GLY A 3 3.06 0.94 -15.58
CA GLY A 3 3.75 0.82 -16.87
C GLY A 3 4.57 2.06 -17.32
N CYS A 4 4.65 3.11 -16.50
CA CYS A 4 5.46 4.30 -16.79
C CYS A 4 6.98 4.02 -16.94
N VAL A 5 7.46 2.90 -16.39
CA VAL A 5 8.85 2.42 -16.49
C VAL A 5 9.22 1.95 -17.91
N VAL A 6 8.24 1.62 -18.77
CA VAL A 6 8.49 1.12 -20.13
C VAL A 6 8.95 2.23 -21.09
N VAL A 7 8.92 3.50 -20.66
CA VAL A 7 9.39 4.64 -21.46
C VAL A 7 10.94 4.70 -21.51
N SER A 8 11.64 4.06 -20.56
CA SER A 8 13.09 4.23 -20.36
C SER A 8 14.00 3.22 -21.07
N GLY A 9 13.50 2.45 -22.05
CA GLY A 9 14.39 1.74 -22.99
C GLY A 9 14.65 0.24 -22.73
N GLY A 10 13.59 -0.56 -22.58
CA GLY A 10 13.67 -1.98 -22.93
C GLY A 10 13.80 -2.99 -21.80
N GLN A 11 12.99 -2.86 -20.74
CA GLN A 11 12.75 -3.97 -19.81
C GLN A 11 11.24 -4.18 -19.66
N ARG A 12 10.82 -5.44 -19.55
CA ARG A 12 9.45 -5.79 -19.14
C ARG A 12 9.18 -5.10 -17.81
N TYR A 13 7.96 -4.60 -17.63
CA TYR A 13 7.54 -4.04 -16.35
C TYR A 13 7.79 -5.10 -15.25
N PRO A 14 8.54 -4.80 -14.18
CA PRO A 14 9.04 -5.81 -13.24
C PRO A 14 7.97 -6.34 -12.27
N GLY A 15 6.70 -6.03 -12.53
CA GLY A 15 5.57 -6.46 -11.70
C GLY A 15 4.39 -6.89 -12.55
N THR A 16 3.40 -7.49 -11.90
CA THR A 16 2.09 -7.77 -12.48
C THR A 16 1.09 -6.70 -12.02
N ALA A 17 0.00 -6.55 -12.76
CA ALA A 17 -1.14 -5.76 -12.34
C ALA A 17 -2.37 -6.67 -12.31
N THR A 18 -3.04 -6.72 -11.18
CA THR A 18 -4.25 -7.54 -10.97
C THR A 18 -5.38 -6.61 -10.55
N ALA A 19 -6.56 -6.79 -11.14
CA ALA A 19 -7.75 -6.07 -10.71
C ALA A 19 -8.34 -6.76 -9.47
N THR A 20 -8.45 -6.03 -8.36
CA THR A 20 -9.03 -6.53 -7.10
C THR A 20 -10.57 -6.52 -7.13
N VAL A 21 -11.16 -5.70 -8.00
CA VAL A 21 -12.60 -5.54 -8.24
C VAL A 21 -12.84 -5.33 -9.74
N ASP A 22 -14.09 -5.41 -10.19
CA ASP A 22 -14.47 -5.08 -11.57
C ASP A 22 -13.96 -3.68 -11.96
N SER A 23 -13.15 -3.63 -13.02
CA SER A 23 -12.33 -2.46 -13.36
C SER A 23 -12.25 -2.23 -14.87
N VAL A 24 -12.15 -0.96 -15.28
CA VAL A 24 -11.86 -0.54 -16.65
C VAL A 24 -10.45 0.02 -16.72
N ALA A 25 -9.62 -0.51 -17.62
CA ALA A 25 -8.26 -0.04 -17.86
C ALA A 25 -8.14 0.59 -19.25
N VAL A 26 -7.44 1.74 -19.33
CA VAL A 26 -7.10 2.41 -20.59
C VAL A 26 -5.58 2.40 -20.73
N GLY A 27 -5.10 2.02 -21.91
CA GLY A 27 -3.67 1.94 -22.19
C GLY A 27 -3.35 2.42 -23.61
N TRP A 28 -2.13 2.93 -23.77
CA TRP A 28 -1.58 3.28 -25.08
C TRP A 28 -0.38 2.40 -25.42
N PRO A 29 -0.19 2.02 -26.68
CA PRO A 29 1.05 1.39 -27.14
C PRO A 29 2.27 2.28 -26.83
N GLN A 30 3.42 1.66 -26.59
CA GLN A 30 4.67 2.38 -26.26
C GLN A 30 5.03 3.44 -27.33
N ALA A 31 4.83 3.12 -28.61
CA ALA A 31 5.07 4.04 -29.72
C ALA A 31 4.16 5.28 -29.64
N THR A 32 2.86 5.08 -29.39
CA THR A 32 1.89 6.16 -29.22
C THR A 32 2.23 7.04 -28.03
N THR A 33 2.59 6.44 -26.89
CA THR A 33 3.01 7.19 -25.69
C THR A 33 4.23 8.07 -25.97
N ARG A 34 5.24 7.53 -26.69
CA ARG A 34 6.45 8.30 -27.07
C ARG A 34 6.11 9.48 -27.97
N GLU A 35 5.22 9.29 -28.93
CA GLU A 35 4.76 10.37 -29.82
C GLU A 35 3.96 11.44 -29.05
N LEU A 36 3.06 11.02 -28.15
CA LEU A 36 2.32 11.94 -27.30
C LEU A 36 3.25 12.77 -26.41
N MET A 37 4.30 12.16 -25.84
CA MET A 37 5.29 12.88 -25.05
C MET A 37 6.07 13.91 -25.87
N ARG A 38 6.37 13.62 -27.14
CA ARG A 38 7.01 14.59 -28.05
C ARG A 38 6.10 15.77 -28.36
N ARG A 39 4.82 15.52 -28.62
CA ARG A 39 3.83 16.57 -28.93
C ARG A 39 3.41 17.38 -27.71
N HIS A 40 3.37 16.74 -26.55
CA HIS A 40 2.93 17.32 -25.29
C HIS A 40 3.95 17.02 -24.18
N PRO A 41 5.02 17.83 -24.06
CA PRO A 41 6.10 17.62 -23.09
C PRO A 41 5.63 17.51 -21.63
N GLN A 42 4.49 18.13 -21.30
CA GLN A 42 3.88 18.02 -19.97
C GLN A 42 3.58 16.57 -19.57
N ILE A 43 3.27 15.69 -20.54
CA ILE A 43 3.05 14.26 -20.27
C ILE A 43 4.33 13.61 -19.73
N ALA A 44 5.50 13.97 -20.29
CA ALA A 44 6.78 13.47 -19.82
C ALA A 44 7.13 14.01 -18.42
N LEU A 45 6.87 15.30 -18.16
CA LEU A 45 7.07 15.90 -16.84
C LEU A 45 6.18 15.25 -15.76
N ASN A 46 4.91 15.00 -16.08
CA ASN A 46 3.98 14.31 -15.16
C ASN A 46 4.42 12.87 -14.89
N ALA A 47 4.92 12.17 -15.92
CA ALA A 47 5.47 10.83 -15.77
C ALA A 47 6.72 10.82 -14.87
N LEU A 48 7.63 11.79 -15.04
CA LEU A 48 8.80 11.98 -14.19
C LEU A 48 8.41 12.25 -12.73
N GLY A 49 7.44 13.13 -12.50
CA GLY A 49 6.91 13.38 -11.15
C GLY A 49 6.34 12.12 -10.49
N THR A 50 5.60 11.31 -11.25
CA THR A 50 5.05 10.03 -10.76
C THR A 50 6.17 9.05 -10.39
N VAL A 51 7.23 8.95 -11.20
CA VAL A 51 8.38 8.10 -10.90
C VAL A 51 9.13 8.61 -9.67
N GLY A 52 9.31 9.93 -9.53
CA GLY A 52 9.94 10.56 -8.35
C GLY A 52 9.19 10.23 -7.06
N SER A 53 7.86 10.37 -7.05
CA SER A 53 7.01 10.00 -5.91
C SER A 53 7.17 8.53 -5.52
N ARG A 54 7.19 7.63 -6.52
CA ARG A 54 7.38 6.19 -6.27
C ARG A 54 8.75 5.85 -5.71
N LEU A 55 9.79 6.55 -6.17
CA LEU A 55 11.14 6.38 -5.65
C LEU A 55 11.21 6.83 -4.18
N GLN A 56 10.59 7.96 -3.84
CA GLN A 56 10.50 8.43 -2.46
C GLN A 56 9.72 7.45 -1.56
N GLU A 57 8.60 6.90 -2.06
CA GLU A 57 7.85 5.84 -1.35
C GLU A 57 8.71 4.60 -1.14
N ALA A 58 9.44 4.14 -2.16
CA ALA A 58 10.33 2.98 -2.06
C ALA A 58 11.46 3.23 -1.05
N GLN A 59 12.08 4.41 -1.07
CA GLN A 59 13.10 4.80 -0.09
C GLN A 59 12.54 4.85 1.33
N SER A 60 11.31 5.35 1.50
CA SER A 60 10.62 5.36 2.80
C SER A 60 10.39 3.93 3.28
N ARG A 61 9.86 3.04 2.43
CA ARG A 61 9.70 1.62 2.76
C ARG A 61 11.02 0.92 3.10
N VAL A 62 12.11 1.23 2.40
CA VAL A 62 13.44 0.70 2.74
C VAL A 62 13.88 1.15 4.13
N ARG A 63 13.63 2.41 4.50
CA ARG A 63 13.89 2.91 5.86
C ARG A 63 13.00 2.20 6.88
N GLU A 64 11.69 2.16 6.66
CA GLU A 64 10.71 1.45 7.52
C GLU A 64 11.11 -0.02 7.74
N LEU A 65 11.57 -0.72 6.69
CA LEU A 65 12.04 -2.11 6.79
C LEU A 65 13.33 -2.25 7.60
N SER A 66 14.16 -1.20 7.65
CA SER A 66 15.47 -1.20 8.33
C SER A 66 15.40 -0.67 9.76
N THR A 67 14.38 0.12 10.11
CA THR A 67 14.31 0.85 11.39
C THR A 67 13.05 0.60 12.20
N GLU A 68 11.95 0.12 11.61
CA GLU A 68 10.67 -0.04 12.32
C GLU A 68 10.40 -1.48 12.75
N ARG A 69 9.76 -1.62 13.91
CA ARG A 69 9.20 -2.90 14.34
C ARG A 69 8.10 -3.30 13.35
N VAL A 70 8.01 -4.59 13.01
CA VAL A 70 7.04 -5.10 12.01
C VAL A 70 5.61 -4.63 12.27
N GLU A 71 5.25 -4.49 13.54
CA GLU A 71 3.94 -4.04 14.01
C GLU A 71 3.62 -2.60 13.58
N GLN A 72 4.60 -1.70 13.57
CA GLN A 72 4.43 -0.31 13.11
C GLN A 72 4.11 -0.26 11.63
N ARG A 73 4.86 -0.99 10.80
CA ARG A 73 4.60 -1.07 9.35
C ARG A 73 3.20 -1.60 9.06
N ILE A 74 2.74 -2.61 9.80
CA ILE A 74 1.38 -3.13 9.67
C ILE A 74 0.35 -2.07 10.08
N ALA A 75 0.57 -1.35 11.18
CA ALA A 75 -0.34 -0.30 11.64
C ALA A 75 -0.44 0.84 10.62
N HIS A 76 0.69 1.34 10.12
CA HIS A 76 0.75 2.35 9.06
C HIS A 76 0.04 1.90 7.79
N ALA A 77 0.26 0.65 7.36
CA ALA A 77 -0.41 0.12 6.17
C ALA A 77 -1.94 0.11 6.33
N LEU A 78 -2.46 -0.35 7.46
CA LEU A 78 -3.90 -0.39 7.72
C LEU A 78 -4.50 1.01 7.84
N LEU A 79 -3.84 1.94 8.54
CA LEU A 79 -4.29 3.33 8.66
C LEU A 79 -4.37 4.00 7.29
N ARG A 80 -3.35 3.83 6.44
CA ARG A 80 -3.32 4.36 5.07
C ARG A 80 -4.46 3.80 4.22
N LEU A 81 -4.75 2.50 4.33
CA LEU A 81 -5.85 1.88 3.61
C LEU A 81 -7.22 2.37 4.10
N ALA A 82 -7.38 2.57 5.40
CA ALA A 82 -8.61 3.13 5.97
C ALA A 82 -8.80 4.61 5.58
N GLU A 83 -7.75 5.38 5.40
CA GLU A 83 -7.85 6.74 4.87
C GLU A 83 -8.26 6.75 3.38
N GLN A 84 -7.70 5.85 2.58
CA GLN A 84 -7.92 5.81 1.13
C GLN A 84 -9.24 5.15 0.71
N ALA A 85 -9.67 4.13 1.45
CA ALA A 85 -10.79 3.27 1.09
C ALA A 85 -11.55 2.75 2.32
N GLY A 86 -11.53 3.52 3.41
CA GLY A 86 -12.27 3.19 4.62
C GLY A 86 -13.71 3.66 4.56
N ARG A 87 -14.62 2.80 4.99
CA ARG A 87 -16.03 3.08 5.20
C ARG A 87 -16.37 3.05 6.68
N PRO A 88 -16.93 4.13 7.26
CA PRO A 88 -17.42 4.12 8.62
C PRO A 88 -18.57 3.12 8.78
N ILE A 89 -18.50 2.30 9.83
CA ILE A 89 -19.53 1.36 10.26
C ILE A 89 -19.74 1.46 11.78
N ALA A 90 -20.79 0.83 12.30
CA ALA A 90 -21.10 0.87 13.73
C ALA A 90 -19.95 0.37 14.64
N GLU A 91 -19.11 -0.53 14.13
CA GLU A 91 -17.99 -1.13 14.87
C GLU A 91 -16.64 -0.44 14.65
N GLY A 92 -16.55 0.61 13.82
CA GLY A 92 -15.29 1.28 13.48
C GLY A 92 -15.16 1.65 12.00
N VAL A 93 -13.96 1.58 11.44
CA VAL A 93 -13.71 1.86 10.02
C VAL A 93 -13.35 0.56 9.30
N GLU A 94 -14.15 0.19 8.31
CA GLU A 94 -13.93 -0.99 7.48
C GLU A 94 -13.17 -0.63 6.21
N ILE A 95 -12.17 -1.43 5.83
CA ILE A 95 -11.52 -1.30 4.52
C ILE A 95 -12.46 -1.91 3.46
N GLU A 96 -12.97 -1.08 2.54
CA GLU A 96 -14.10 -1.39 1.63
C GLU A 96 -13.73 -2.31 0.44
N PHE A 97 -12.63 -3.04 0.53
CA PHE A 97 -12.24 -4.05 -0.46
C PHE A 97 -11.66 -5.29 0.21
N PRO A 98 -11.69 -6.46 -0.46
CA PRO A 98 -11.11 -7.68 0.07
C PRO A 98 -9.62 -7.50 0.40
N LEU A 99 -9.26 -7.54 1.68
CA LEU A 99 -7.88 -7.41 2.16
C LEU A 99 -7.48 -8.68 2.92
N SER A 100 -6.65 -9.52 2.29
CA SER A 100 -6.13 -10.73 2.91
C SER A 100 -4.90 -10.45 3.76
N ARG A 101 -4.55 -11.39 4.63
CA ARG A 101 -3.31 -11.34 5.42
C ARG A 101 -2.07 -11.44 4.53
N GLN A 102 -2.17 -12.09 3.37
CA GLN A 102 -1.09 -12.17 2.40
C GLN A 102 -0.84 -10.80 1.77
N ASP A 103 -1.89 -10.07 1.40
CA ASP A 103 -1.78 -8.71 0.85
C ASP A 103 -1.08 -7.79 1.84
N VAL A 104 -1.47 -7.84 3.12
CA VAL A 104 -0.82 -7.05 4.18
C VAL A 104 0.65 -7.44 4.36
N ALA A 105 0.99 -8.73 4.25
CA ALA A 105 2.38 -9.20 4.35
C ALA A 105 3.25 -8.64 3.21
N GLU A 106 2.74 -8.70 1.98
CA GLU A 106 3.39 -8.15 0.79
C GLU A 106 3.55 -6.62 0.88
N MET A 107 2.52 -5.92 1.37
CA MET A 107 2.56 -4.46 1.54
C MET A 107 3.57 -4.00 2.59
N THR A 108 3.82 -4.81 3.63
CA THR A 108 4.63 -4.46 4.81
C THR A 108 6.01 -5.11 4.80
N GLY A 109 6.33 -5.89 3.76
CA GLY A 109 7.60 -6.60 3.59
C GLY A 109 7.89 -7.56 4.76
N THR A 110 6.87 -8.26 5.24
CA THR A 110 7.01 -9.27 6.30
C THR A 110 6.37 -10.59 5.88
N THR A 111 6.34 -11.57 6.77
CA THR A 111 5.77 -12.90 6.47
C THR A 111 4.27 -12.94 6.78
N LEU A 112 3.53 -13.78 6.04
CA LEU A 112 2.13 -14.10 6.34
C LEU A 112 1.95 -14.58 7.79
N HIS A 113 2.91 -15.34 8.31
CA HIS A 113 2.90 -15.82 9.69
C HIS A 113 2.97 -14.65 10.68
N THR A 114 3.88 -13.70 10.46
CA THR A 114 4.01 -12.52 11.32
C THR A 114 2.74 -11.67 11.29
N VAL A 115 2.21 -11.35 10.10
CA VAL A 115 0.95 -10.60 9.98
C VAL A 115 -0.20 -11.33 10.68
N SER A 116 -0.30 -12.66 10.50
CA SER A 116 -1.35 -13.44 11.15
C SER A 116 -1.25 -13.35 12.66
N ARG A 117 -0.04 -13.51 13.24
CA ARG A 117 0.16 -13.36 14.68
C ARG A 117 -0.18 -11.96 15.18
N THR A 118 0.28 -10.92 14.49
CA THR A 118 0.03 -9.52 14.87
C THR A 118 -1.45 -9.16 14.80
N LEU A 119 -2.15 -9.49 13.70
CA LEU A 119 -3.58 -9.20 13.56
C LEU A 119 -4.43 -9.98 14.57
N SER A 120 -4.09 -11.25 14.84
CA SER A 120 -4.79 -12.02 15.88
C SER A 120 -4.57 -11.42 17.27
N HIS A 121 -3.35 -10.94 17.57
CA HIS A 121 -3.06 -10.25 18.82
C HIS A 121 -3.89 -8.96 18.96
N TRP A 122 -3.88 -8.10 17.93
CA TRP A 122 -4.68 -6.88 17.92
C TRP A 122 -6.18 -7.12 17.94
N GLU A 123 -6.65 -8.23 17.38
CA GLU A 123 -8.04 -8.65 17.46
C GLU A 123 -8.43 -9.06 18.89
N SER A 124 -7.57 -9.81 19.57
CA SER A 124 -7.77 -10.11 21.00
C SER A 124 -7.73 -8.88 21.89
N ALA A 125 -6.96 -7.85 21.50
CA ALA A 125 -6.89 -6.56 22.18
C ALA A 125 -8.01 -5.58 21.77
N GLY A 126 -8.92 -5.97 20.86
CA GLY A 126 -10.02 -5.12 20.39
C GLY A 126 -9.58 -3.92 19.52
N ILE A 127 -8.35 -3.90 19.02
CA ILE A 127 -7.82 -2.82 18.17
C ILE A 127 -8.35 -2.94 16.75
N VAL A 128 -8.39 -4.18 16.23
CA VAL A 128 -8.93 -4.51 14.90
C VAL A 128 -9.89 -5.70 14.99
N ARG A 129 -10.63 -5.95 13.93
CA ARG A 129 -11.31 -7.23 13.67
C ARG A 129 -10.83 -7.76 12.32
N SER A 130 -10.42 -9.02 12.26
CA SER A 130 -9.80 -9.63 11.07
C SER A 130 -10.57 -10.87 10.62
N GLY A 131 -11.49 -10.69 9.67
CA GLY A 131 -12.25 -11.78 9.04
C GLY A 131 -11.59 -12.32 7.77
N ARG A 132 -12.28 -13.23 7.08
CA ARG A 132 -11.84 -13.74 5.76
C ARG A 132 -11.85 -12.58 4.75
N GLN A 133 -10.66 -12.11 4.39
CA GLN A 133 -10.44 -10.95 3.49
C GLN A 133 -11.11 -9.64 3.95
N ARG A 134 -11.30 -9.44 5.26
CA ARG A 134 -11.99 -8.25 5.78
C ARG A 134 -11.26 -7.74 7.01
N VAL A 135 -10.94 -6.46 7.04
CA VAL A 135 -10.30 -5.80 8.19
C VAL A 135 -11.12 -4.59 8.60
N VAL A 136 -11.44 -4.52 9.89
CA VAL A 136 -12.10 -3.38 10.51
C VAL A 136 -11.18 -2.82 11.59
N ILE A 137 -10.89 -1.52 11.53
CA ILE A 137 -10.20 -0.80 12.60
C ILE A 137 -11.24 -0.41 13.64
N ARG A 138 -11.20 -1.04 14.81
CA ARG A 138 -12.14 -0.79 15.92
C ARG A 138 -11.68 0.33 16.84
N ASN A 139 -10.37 0.46 17.02
CA ASN A 139 -9.76 1.49 17.85
C ASN A 139 -8.62 2.19 17.09
N ALA A 140 -8.98 3.22 16.31
CA ALA A 140 -8.00 4.00 15.56
C ALA A 140 -6.96 4.69 16.47
N PRO A 141 -7.31 5.28 17.63
CA PRO A 141 -6.33 5.82 18.57
C PRO A 141 -5.27 4.81 19.01
N ALA A 142 -5.67 3.59 19.40
CA ALA A 142 -4.73 2.54 19.80
C ALA A 142 -3.84 2.10 18.63
N LEU A 143 -4.40 1.99 17.43
CA LEU A 143 -3.61 1.64 16.24
C LEU A 143 -2.63 2.75 15.85
N MET A 144 -3.00 4.03 16.00
CA MET A 144 -2.10 5.16 15.82
C MET A 144 -0.99 5.18 16.87
N ALA A 145 -1.27 4.80 18.12
CA ALA A 145 -0.24 4.67 19.14
C ALA A 145 0.80 3.61 18.75
N VAL A 146 0.36 2.43 18.30
CA VAL A 146 1.27 1.38 17.79
C VAL A 146 2.11 1.88 16.63
N ALA A 147 1.52 2.66 15.72
CA ALA A 147 2.24 3.28 14.61
C ALA A 147 3.27 4.33 15.08
N ALA A 148 2.98 5.04 16.18
CA ALA A 148 3.84 6.09 16.71
C ALA A 148 4.94 5.59 17.67
N ASP A 149 4.87 4.35 18.17
CA ASP A 149 5.71 3.83 19.27
C ASP A 149 7.17 3.51 18.88
N GLY A 150 7.79 4.36 18.05
CA GLY A 150 9.16 4.27 17.55
C GLY A 150 10.18 4.96 18.44
N GLY A 151 10.02 4.89 19.76
CA GLY A 151 10.92 5.53 20.72
C GLY A 151 11.21 4.64 21.92
N ASP A 152 12.46 4.17 21.96
CA ASP A 152 13.17 3.71 23.16
C ASP A 152 12.84 2.31 23.70
N GLN A 153 13.77 1.38 23.47
CA GLN A 153 14.17 0.40 24.49
C GLN A 153 15.63 0.01 24.22
N PRO A 154 16.47 -0.02 25.27
CA PRO A 154 17.94 -0.03 25.20
C PRO A 154 18.55 -1.29 24.59
#